data_AF-A0A542UUL9-F1
#
_entry.id   AF-A0A542UUL9-F1
#
_cell.length_a   1.000
_cell.length_b   1.000
_cell.length_c   1.000
_cell.angle_alpha   90.00
_cell.angle_beta   90.00
_cell.angle_gamma   90.00
#
_symmetry.space_group_name_H-M   'P 1'
#
loop_
_entity.id
_entity.type
_entity.pdbx_description
1 polymer ?
#
loop_
_entity_poly.entity_id
_entity_poly.type
_entity_poly.pdbx_seq_one_letter_code
_entity_poly.pdbx_strand_id
1 'polypeptide(L)'
;MTRHVGIDLAWGTTARTGVAVLDEGGRLVHSSSVVTDAQIDDLLAEHVGTAPVVAAIDAPLVVPNATGMREAERLVTRHFGRFSAGAYPANRANPHFDPPRAECLAHRHGWATDPGVRPDDATSVAVEVYPHPAMVMLFGLDRVLPYKARRGRDVASRTAAWQLLLDHLDRVAGTLLGLPSNPRWAEIRHATATARRPVDLDRLEDEVDAIVCAYLAWLWHHEPERMVVLGTAADGYIVVPGLPDPHEARSRPTTPRRDPDAARRRAVDAVLAEMPMLTPEAAQRLVAIVSGELLA
;
A
#
# COMPACT_ATOMS: atom_id res chain seq x y z
N MET A 1 9.03 25.78 9.47
CA MET A 1 9.02 24.42 10.02
C MET A 1 8.20 23.57 9.09
N THR A 2 8.86 22.62 8.41
CA THR A 2 8.27 21.78 7.37
C THR A 2 7.31 20.74 7.97
N ARG A 3 6.27 20.38 7.23
CA ARG A 3 5.34 19.30 7.58
C ARG A 3 5.50 18.14 6.60
N HIS A 4 5.39 16.92 7.11
CA HIS A 4 5.44 15.72 6.28
C HIS A 4 4.05 15.11 6.20
N VAL A 5 3.54 14.95 5.00
CA VAL A 5 2.16 14.55 4.74
C VAL A 5 2.17 13.20 4.04
N GLY A 6 1.44 12.25 4.59
CA GLY A 6 1.15 10.98 3.94
C GLY A 6 -0.27 10.95 3.44
N ILE A 7 -0.48 10.48 2.22
CA ILE A 7 -1.80 10.38 1.62
C ILE A 7 -1.96 8.99 0.97
N ASP A 8 -2.83 8.14 1.54
CA ASP A 8 -3.31 6.95 0.83
C ASP A 8 -4.52 7.35 -0.03
N LEU A 9 -4.23 7.69 -1.28
CA LEU A 9 -5.16 8.42 -2.15
C LEU A 9 -6.01 7.46 -2.97
N ALA A 10 -7.30 7.42 -2.67
CA ALA A 10 -8.25 6.75 -3.56
C ALA A 10 -8.21 7.37 -4.96
N TRP A 11 -8.22 6.53 -5.99
CA TRP A 11 -8.14 6.98 -7.38
C TRP A 11 -9.38 7.80 -7.82
N GLY A 12 -10.55 7.50 -7.26
CA GLY A 12 -11.79 8.26 -7.45
C GLY A 12 -12.07 9.22 -6.28
N THR A 13 -13.00 10.15 -6.47
CA THR A 13 -13.33 11.22 -5.51
C THR A 13 -14.42 10.86 -4.50
N THR A 14 -14.97 9.65 -4.57
CA THR A 14 -16.08 9.18 -3.71
C THR A 14 -15.66 8.09 -2.73
N ALA A 15 -14.44 7.58 -2.86
CA ALA A 15 -13.88 6.58 -1.96
C ALA A 15 -13.06 7.26 -0.86
N ARG A 16 -12.87 6.53 0.24
CA ARG A 16 -12.13 7.03 1.39
C ARG A 16 -10.66 7.21 1.04
N THR A 17 -10.05 8.24 1.59
CA THR A 17 -8.64 8.60 1.44
C THR A 17 -8.08 8.83 2.83
N GLY A 18 -6.97 8.19 3.16
CA GLY A 18 -6.28 8.44 4.40
C GLY A 18 -5.36 9.65 4.27
N VAL A 19 -5.28 10.45 5.32
CA VAL A 19 -4.32 11.55 5.41
C VAL A 19 -3.68 11.52 6.79
N ALA A 20 -2.35 11.62 6.84
CA ALA A 20 -1.59 11.75 8.08
C ALA A 20 -0.58 12.88 7.97
N VAL A 21 -0.38 13.61 9.06
CA VAL A 21 0.52 14.77 9.13
C VAL A 21 1.50 14.57 10.26
N LEU A 22 2.78 14.73 9.95
CA LEU A 22 3.87 14.80 10.92
C LEU A 22 4.33 16.24 11.11
N ASP A 23 4.78 16.55 12.33
CA ASP A 23 5.57 17.76 12.56
C ASP A 23 7.01 17.64 12.05
N GLU A 24 7.75 18.74 12.15
CA GLU A 24 9.15 18.82 11.72
C GLU A 24 10.04 17.76 12.41
N GLY A 25 9.74 17.44 13.68
CA GLY A 25 10.43 16.40 14.44
C GLY A 25 10.01 14.98 14.09
N GLY A 26 9.07 14.82 13.15
CA GLY A 26 8.54 13.54 12.70
C GLY A 26 7.42 12.99 13.57
N ARG A 27 6.88 13.73 14.55
CA ARG A 27 5.78 13.23 15.40
C ARG A 27 4.45 13.28 14.66
N LEU A 28 3.65 12.24 14.80
CA LEU A 28 2.29 12.20 14.27
C LEU A 28 1.41 13.19 15.02
N VAL A 29 1.02 14.28 14.35
CA VAL A 29 0.16 15.33 14.92
C VAL A 29 -1.29 15.18 14.50
N HIS A 30 -1.55 14.53 13.37
CA HIS A 30 -2.91 14.24 12.91
C HIS A 30 -2.94 12.99 12.03
N SER A 31 -4.00 12.19 12.13
CA SER A 31 -4.37 11.20 11.12
C SER A 31 -5.88 11.06 11.08
N SER A 32 -6.44 10.95 9.88
CA SER A 32 -7.84 10.65 9.69
C SER A 32 -8.11 10.10 8.30
N SER A 33 -9.36 9.75 8.06
CA SER A 33 -9.88 9.45 6.74
C SER A 33 -10.87 10.51 6.28
N VAL A 34 -10.74 10.93 5.02
CA VAL A 34 -11.65 11.86 4.34
C VAL A 34 -12.14 11.23 3.03
N VAL A 35 -13.01 11.91 2.28
CA VAL A 35 -13.54 11.39 1.01
C VAL A 35 -13.22 12.34 -0.14
N THR A 36 -13.65 13.60 0.00
CA THR A 36 -13.54 14.58 -1.07
C THR A 36 -12.21 15.33 -1.04
N ASP A 37 -11.79 15.86 -2.19
CA ASP A 37 -10.63 16.74 -2.31
C ASP A 37 -10.74 17.97 -1.39
N ALA A 38 -11.93 18.57 -1.26
CA ALA A 38 -12.14 19.72 -0.38
C ALA A 38 -11.86 19.38 1.09
N GLN A 39 -12.18 18.16 1.53
CA GLN A 39 -11.85 17.71 2.89
C GLN A 39 -10.35 17.46 3.07
N ILE A 40 -9.64 17.08 2.00
CA ILE A 40 -8.16 17.03 2.03
C ILE A 40 -7.63 18.45 2.17
N ASP A 41 -8.14 19.40 1.37
CA ASP A 41 -7.74 20.81 1.41
C ASP A 41 -7.96 21.42 2.81
N ASP A 42 -9.14 21.20 3.41
CA ASP A 42 -9.50 21.68 4.76
C ASP A 42 -8.56 21.10 5.83
N LEU A 43 -8.27 19.80 5.78
CA LEU A 43 -7.36 19.13 6.71
C LEU A 43 -5.93 19.68 6.59
N LEU A 44 -5.45 19.88 5.37
CA LEU A 44 -4.13 20.47 5.15
C LEU A 44 -4.10 21.92 5.64
N ALA A 45 -5.14 22.72 5.38
CA ALA A 45 -5.23 24.07 5.91
C ALA A 45 -5.18 24.11 7.44
N GLU A 46 -5.85 23.18 8.12
CA GLU A 46 -5.89 23.08 9.58
C GLU A 46 -4.54 22.63 10.18
N HIS A 47 -3.94 21.56 9.64
CA HIS A 47 -2.80 20.90 10.28
C HIS A 47 -1.43 21.28 9.70
N VAL A 48 -1.40 21.84 8.50
CA VAL A 48 -0.19 22.31 7.83
C VAL A 48 -0.12 23.84 7.81
N GLY A 49 -1.24 24.50 7.53
CA GLY A 49 -1.28 25.96 7.35
C GLY A 49 -0.39 26.41 6.19
N THR A 50 0.52 27.34 6.45
CA THR A 50 1.46 27.88 5.44
C THR A 50 2.85 27.25 5.49
N ALA A 51 3.02 26.18 6.26
CA ALA A 51 4.30 25.47 6.34
C ALA A 51 4.68 24.84 4.99
N PRO A 52 5.97 24.77 4.64
CA PRO A 52 6.44 23.93 3.55
C PRO A 52 6.03 22.47 3.76
N VAL A 53 5.71 21.78 2.68
CA VAL A 53 5.20 20.39 2.71
C VAL A 53 6.15 19.45 1.99
N VAL A 54 6.40 18.31 2.61
CA VAL A 54 6.90 17.12 1.93
C VAL A 54 5.78 16.09 1.93
N ALA A 55 5.18 15.84 0.77
CA ALA A 55 4.09 14.88 0.62
C ALA A 55 4.59 13.56 0.01
N ALA A 56 4.12 12.45 0.54
CA ALA A 56 4.24 11.12 -0.05
C ALA A 56 2.83 10.57 -0.30
N ILE A 57 2.53 10.27 -1.56
CA ILE A 57 1.18 9.92 -2.01
C ILE A 57 1.17 8.51 -2.59
N ASP A 58 0.33 7.61 -2.08
CA ASP A 58 0.05 6.29 -2.66
C ASP A 58 -0.93 6.41 -3.83
N ALA A 59 -0.49 7.09 -4.90
CA ALA A 59 -1.19 7.13 -6.17
C ALA A 59 -0.27 7.68 -7.28
N PRO A 60 -0.53 7.30 -8.54
CA PRO A 60 0.25 7.80 -9.68
C PRO A 60 0.29 9.33 -9.78
N LEU A 61 1.50 9.92 -9.75
CA LEU A 61 1.70 11.37 -9.98
C LEU A 61 1.88 11.71 -11.46
N VAL A 62 2.59 10.86 -12.20
CA VAL A 62 2.89 11.09 -13.62
C VAL A 62 2.56 9.83 -14.40
N VAL A 63 1.57 9.92 -15.29
CA VAL A 63 1.11 8.80 -16.12
C VAL A 63 1.17 9.21 -17.59
N PRO A 64 2.27 8.98 -18.30
CA PRO A 64 2.41 9.45 -19.69
C PRO A 64 1.90 8.43 -20.72
N ASN A 65 1.80 7.16 -20.34
CA ASN A 65 1.44 6.07 -21.24
C ASN A 65 -0.08 5.96 -21.46
N ALA A 66 -0.46 5.72 -22.72
CA ALA A 66 -1.86 5.49 -23.09
C ALA A 66 -2.41 4.17 -22.53
N THR A 67 -1.61 3.10 -22.57
CA THR A 67 -1.99 1.75 -22.09
C THR A 67 -0.81 1.06 -21.40
N GLY A 68 -1.07 -0.09 -20.77
CA GLY A 68 -0.03 -0.92 -20.15
C GLY A 68 0.52 -0.37 -18.83
N MET A 69 1.71 -0.83 -18.44
CA MET A 69 2.45 -0.40 -17.25
C MET A 69 3.51 0.65 -17.61
N ARG A 70 3.70 1.64 -16.73
CA ARG A 70 4.88 2.53 -16.73
C ARG A 70 6.13 1.74 -16.38
N GLU A 71 7.29 2.33 -16.64
CA GLU A 71 8.57 1.71 -16.23
C GLU A 71 8.66 1.59 -14.70
N ALA A 72 8.10 2.54 -13.95
CA ALA A 72 8.02 2.49 -12.50
C ALA A 72 7.38 1.18 -11.97
N GLU A 73 6.18 0.83 -12.45
CA GLU A 73 5.52 -0.43 -12.06
C GLU A 73 6.32 -1.68 -12.47
N ARG A 74 6.99 -1.64 -13.62
CA ARG A 74 7.82 -2.76 -14.10
C ARG A 74 9.02 -2.96 -13.18
N LEU A 75 9.69 -1.88 -12.79
CA LEU A 75 10.81 -1.91 -11.85
C LEU A 75 10.35 -2.37 -10.46
N VAL A 76 9.24 -1.84 -9.95
CA VAL A 76 8.65 -2.33 -8.69
C VAL A 76 8.38 -3.82 -8.78
N THR A 77 7.69 -4.29 -9.82
CA THR A 77 7.36 -5.71 -9.98
C THR A 77 8.61 -6.58 -10.11
N ARG A 78 9.65 -6.10 -10.78
CA ARG A 78 10.95 -6.78 -10.91
C ARG A 78 11.63 -6.97 -9.55
N HIS A 79 11.67 -5.93 -8.72
CA HIS A 79 12.36 -5.97 -7.42
C HIS A 79 11.51 -6.62 -6.32
N PHE A 80 10.20 -6.35 -6.32
CA PHE A 80 9.30 -6.66 -5.21
C PHE A 80 8.25 -7.74 -5.51
N GLY A 81 8.11 -8.19 -6.76
CA GLY A 81 7.11 -9.19 -7.15
C GLY A 81 7.21 -10.51 -6.37
N ARG A 82 8.42 -10.95 -6.01
CA ARG A 82 8.65 -12.16 -5.20
C ARG A 82 8.05 -12.07 -3.79
N PHE A 83 7.92 -10.86 -3.25
CA PHE A 83 7.29 -10.57 -1.96
C PHE A 83 5.77 -10.39 -2.08
N SER A 84 5.19 -10.61 -3.27
CA SER A 84 3.78 -10.29 -3.57
C SER A 84 3.47 -8.79 -3.46
N ALA A 85 4.46 -7.93 -3.72
CA ALA A 85 4.38 -6.47 -3.74
C ALA A 85 4.59 -5.91 -5.17
N GLY A 86 4.03 -6.58 -6.18
CA GLY A 86 4.02 -6.08 -7.56
C GLY A 86 2.97 -4.99 -7.74
N ALA A 87 3.25 -4.01 -8.60
CA ALA A 87 2.35 -2.88 -8.84
C ALA A 87 1.32 -3.18 -9.94
N TYR A 88 0.15 -2.56 -9.83
CA TYR A 88 -0.87 -2.60 -10.88
C TYR A 88 -0.58 -1.54 -11.94
N PRO A 89 -0.91 -1.78 -13.23
CA PRO A 89 -0.68 -0.81 -14.28
C PRO A 89 -1.41 0.52 -14.04
N ALA A 90 -0.69 1.64 -14.19
CA ALA A 90 -1.28 2.97 -14.35
C ALA A 90 -1.13 3.41 -15.81
N ASN A 91 -2.23 3.83 -16.45
CA ASN A 91 -2.26 4.33 -17.82
C ASN A 91 -3.52 5.17 -18.09
N ARG A 92 -3.47 6.00 -19.13
CA ARG A 92 -4.53 6.95 -19.49
C ARG A 92 -5.82 6.29 -20.01
N ALA A 93 -5.81 5.00 -20.39
CA ALA A 93 -7.04 4.28 -20.70
C ALA A 93 -7.91 4.00 -19.45
N ASN A 94 -7.34 4.12 -18.24
CA ASN A 94 -8.11 4.19 -17.00
C ASN A 94 -8.54 5.64 -16.74
N PRO A 95 -9.84 5.96 -16.70
CA PRO A 95 -10.33 7.33 -16.47
C PRO A 95 -9.85 7.98 -15.17
N HIS A 96 -9.46 7.18 -14.17
CA HIS A 96 -8.90 7.72 -12.93
C HIS A 96 -7.48 8.27 -13.05
N PHE A 97 -6.80 7.98 -14.16
CA PHE A 97 -5.43 8.42 -14.42
C PHE A 97 -5.36 9.42 -15.58
N ASP A 98 -6.49 9.96 -16.04
CA ASP A 98 -6.55 10.97 -17.09
C ASP A 98 -7.44 12.18 -16.73
N PRO A 99 -6.94 13.16 -15.95
CA PRO A 99 -5.63 13.17 -15.26
C PRO A 99 -5.60 12.34 -13.97
N PRO A 100 -4.41 11.90 -13.50
CA PRO A 100 -4.24 11.28 -12.19
C PRO A 100 -4.63 12.25 -11.08
N ARG A 101 -5.42 11.76 -10.11
CA ARG A 101 -5.87 12.57 -8.96
C ARG A 101 -4.70 13.14 -8.14
N ALA A 102 -3.60 12.39 -7.99
CA ALA A 102 -2.43 12.88 -7.27
C ALA A 102 -1.72 14.03 -8.00
N GLU A 103 -1.66 13.99 -9.34
CA GLU A 103 -1.14 15.09 -10.18
C GLU A 103 -1.94 16.37 -9.92
N CYS A 104 -3.26 16.27 -9.98
CA CYS A 104 -4.17 17.39 -9.72
C CYS A 104 -4.01 17.95 -8.32
N LEU A 105 -3.88 17.09 -7.30
CA LEU A 105 -3.69 17.51 -5.91
C LEU A 105 -2.36 18.25 -5.72
N ALA A 106 -1.26 17.69 -6.25
CA ALA A 106 0.06 18.32 -6.16
C ALA A 106 0.08 19.69 -6.86
N HIS A 107 -0.50 19.79 -8.06
CA HIS A 107 -0.62 21.07 -8.77
C HIS A 107 -1.47 22.08 -7.98
N ARG A 108 -2.60 21.64 -7.40
CA ARG A 108 -3.51 22.50 -6.61
C ARG A 108 -2.79 23.14 -5.42
N HIS A 109 -1.89 22.41 -4.75
CA HIS A 109 -1.14 22.92 -3.60
C HIS A 109 0.26 23.46 -3.95
N GLY A 110 0.62 23.55 -5.24
CA GLY A 110 1.92 24.04 -5.68
C GLY A 110 3.10 23.15 -5.25
N TRP A 111 2.87 21.84 -5.13
CA TRP A 111 3.91 20.87 -4.79
C TRP A 111 4.68 20.45 -6.03
N ALA A 112 6.01 20.61 -6.02
CA ALA A 112 6.85 20.11 -7.10
C ALA A 112 6.86 18.57 -7.11
N THR A 113 6.64 17.99 -8.29
CA THR A 113 6.52 16.52 -8.48
C THR A 113 7.75 15.89 -9.12
N ASP A 114 8.76 16.69 -9.50
CA ASP A 114 10.04 16.17 -9.98
C ASP A 114 10.85 15.61 -8.78
N PRO A 115 11.18 14.30 -8.76
CA PRO A 115 11.91 13.68 -7.66
C PRO A 115 13.38 14.13 -7.59
N GLY A 116 13.86 14.96 -8.52
CA GLY A 116 15.14 15.69 -8.44
C GLY A 116 15.05 16.99 -7.64
N VAL A 117 13.85 17.56 -7.46
CA VAL A 117 13.63 18.74 -6.61
C VAL A 117 13.65 18.31 -5.15
N ARG A 118 14.45 18.99 -4.33
CA ARG A 118 14.53 18.74 -2.89
C ARG A 118 13.72 19.79 -2.14
N PRO A 119 13.03 19.41 -1.05
CA PRO A 119 12.29 20.36 -0.25
C PRO A 119 13.24 21.32 0.48
N ASP A 120 12.78 22.55 0.66
CA ASP A 120 13.43 23.58 1.48
C ASP A 120 12.36 24.50 2.09
N ASP A 121 12.79 25.62 2.69
CA ASP A 121 11.87 26.57 3.35
C ASP A 121 10.88 27.26 2.39
N ALA A 122 11.09 27.20 1.07
CA ALA A 122 10.25 27.81 0.05
C ALA A 122 9.60 26.78 -0.90
N THR A 123 10.10 25.54 -0.91
CA THR A 123 9.76 24.52 -1.91
C THR A 123 9.05 23.35 -1.25
N SER A 124 7.73 23.28 -1.49
CA SER A 124 6.95 22.09 -1.16
C SER A 124 7.06 21.07 -2.28
N VAL A 125 7.13 19.78 -1.93
CA VAL A 125 7.29 18.68 -2.89
C VAL A 125 6.27 17.57 -2.64
N ALA A 126 5.96 16.81 -3.68
CA ALA A 126 5.17 15.60 -3.59
C ALA A 126 5.87 14.47 -4.35
N VAL A 127 6.00 13.31 -3.72
CA VAL A 127 6.53 12.10 -4.34
C VAL A 127 5.51 10.98 -4.34
N GLU A 128 5.52 10.20 -5.41
CA GLU A 128 4.72 8.99 -5.53
C GLU A 128 5.40 7.86 -4.74
N VAL A 129 4.68 7.24 -3.82
CA VAL A 129 5.15 6.10 -3.02
C VAL A 129 4.25 4.90 -3.21
N TYR A 130 4.73 3.73 -2.78
CA TYR A 130 3.91 2.52 -2.75
C TYR A 130 4.13 1.75 -1.43
N PRO A 131 3.13 1.73 -0.52
CA PRO A 131 3.29 1.19 0.83
C PRO A 131 3.70 -0.28 0.90
N HIS A 132 3.24 -1.15 -0.02
CA HIS A 132 3.59 -2.58 0.03
C HIS A 132 5.09 -2.85 -0.13
N PRO A 133 5.78 -2.38 -1.20
CA PRO A 133 7.24 -2.44 -1.28
C PRO A 133 7.96 -1.76 -0.11
N ALA A 134 7.44 -0.61 0.34
CA ALA A 134 8.01 0.10 1.46
C ALA A 134 8.00 -0.73 2.75
N MET A 135 6.86 -1.32 3.11
CA MET A 135 6.75 -2.19 4.28
C MET A 135 7.65 -3.42 4.18
N VAL A 136 7.85 -3.99 2.98
CA VAL A 136 8.82 -5.09 2.78
C VAL A 136 10.22 -4.67 3.23
N MET A 137 10.68 -3.51 2.82
CA MET A 137 12.01 -3.00 3.18
C MET A 137 12.09 -2.54 4.63
N LEU A 138 11.11 -1.76 5.09
CA LEU A 138 11.11 -1.18 6.44
C LEU A 138 11.01 -2.25 7.52
N PHE A 139 10.21 -3.31 7.28
CA PHE A 139 9.92 -4.32 8.30
C PHE A 139 10.70 -5.63 8.08
N GLY A 140 11.48 -5.74 7.01
CA GLY A 140 12.23 -6.95 6.66
C GLY A 140 11.32 -8.14 6.33
N LEU A 141 10.25 -7.91 5.57
CA LEU A 141 9.24 -8.94 5.30
C LEU A 141 9.64 -9.86 4.14
N ASP A 142 9.32 -11.13 4.28
CA ASP A 142 9.46 -12.12 3.19
C ASP A 142 8.29 -12.08 2.19
N ARG A 143 7.18 -11.49 2.61
CA ARG A 143 5.96 -11.30 1.82
C ARG A 143 5.13 -10.19 2.44
N VAL A 144 4.32 -9.50 1.63
CA VAL A 144 3.35 -8.51 2.13
C VAL A 144 2.45 -9.10 3.22
N LEU A 145 2.15 -8.29 4.23
CA LEU A 145 1.16 -8.62 5.24
C LEU A 145 -0.24 -8.67 4.59
N PRO A 146 -1.04 -9.73 4.80
CA PRO A 146 -2.33 -9.89 4.14
C PRO A 146 -3.48 -9.15 4.86
N TYR A 147 -3.28 -7.90 5.30
CA TYR A 147 -4.27 -7.14 6.08
C TYR A 147 -5.40 -6.54 5.21
N LYS A 148 -5.10 -6.12 3.97
CA LYS A 148 -6.10 -5.57 3.04
C LYS A 148 -7.22 -6.55 2.71
N ALA A 149 -8.43 -6.05 2.45
CA ALA A 149 -9.58 -6.89 2.09
C ALA A 149 -9.33 -7.67 0.78
N ARG A 150 -9.45 -9.00 0.81
CA ARG A 150 -9.43 -9.86 -0.38
C ARG A 150 -10.30 -11.11 -0.17
N ARG A 151 -10.85 -11.63 -1.27
CA ARG A 151 -11.60 -12.90 -1.26
C ARG A 151 -10.79 -14.01 -0.58
N GLY A 152 -11.44 -14.72 0.36
CA GLY A 152 -10.83 -15.82 1.10
C GLY A 152 -10.05 -15.41 2.35
N ARG A 153 -10.07 -14.13 2.76
CA ARG A 153 -9.57 -13.67 4.05
C ARG A 153 -10.74 -13.40 4.99
N ASP A 154 -10.81 -14.13 6.08
CA ASP A 154 -11.79 -13.87 7.14
C ASP A 154 -11.33 -12.74 8.07
N VAL A 155 -12.21 -12.30 8.97
CA VAL A 155 -11.90 -11.21 9.91
C VAL A 155 -10.75 -11.59 10.83
N ALA A 156 -10.72 -12.82 11.35
CA ALA A 156 -9.71 -13.26 12.30
C ALA A 156 -8.29 -13.22 11.71
N SER A 157 -8.11 -13.77 10.51
CA SER A 157 -6.83 -13.75 9.79
C SER A 157 -6.39 -12.34 9.42
N ARG A 158 -7.33 -11.47 9.04
CA ARG A 158 -7.02 -10.05 8.79
C ARG A 158 -6.65 -9.32 10.08
N THR A 159 -7.37 -9.53 11.18
CA THR A 159 -7.03 -8.93 12.49
C THR A 159 -5.63 -9.33 12.93
N ALA A 160 -5.24 -10.59 12.76
CA ALA A 160 -3.87 -11.02 13.06
C ALA A 160 -2.82 -10.32 12.17
N ALA A 161 -3.07 -10.21 10.86
CA ALA A 161 -2.19 -9.48 9.95
C ALA A 161 -2.10 -7.98 10.27
N TRP A 162 -3.22 -7.38 10.69
CA TRP A 162 -3.28 -6.00 11.16
C TRP A 162 -2.48 -5.80 12.44
N GLN A 163 -2.61 -6.68 13.43
CA GLN A 163 -1.80 -6.60 14.66
C GLN A 163 -0.31 -6.63 14.35
N LEU A 164 0.13 -7.53 13.45
CA LEU A 164 1.51 -7.56 12.98
C LEU A 164 1.94 -6.24 12.31
N LEU A 165 1.08 -5.65 11.47
CA LEU A 165 1.35 -4.36 10.83
C LEU A 165 1.57 -3.25 11.86
N LEU A 166 0.67 -3.12 12.84
CA LEU A 166 0.77 -2.10 13.88
C LEU A 166 2.00 -2.32 14.76
N ASP A 167 2.33 -3.58 15.08
CA ASP A 167 3.52 -3.92 15.87
C ASP A 167 4.83 -3.62 15.13
N HIS A 168 4.85 -3.81 13.81
CA HIS A 168 5.98 -3.38 12.98
C HIS A 168 6.12 -1.86 12.94
N LEU A 169 5.01 -1.12 12.82
CA LEU A 169 5.03 0.34 12.86
C LEU A 169 5.53 0.89 14.20
N ASP A 170 5.05 0.34 15.32
CA ASP A 170 5.55 0.72 16.64
C ASP A 170 7.05 0.46 16.80
N ARG A 171 7.54 -0.66 16.27
CA ARG A 171 8.95 -1.02 16.36
C ARG A 171 9.84 -0.12 15.50
N VAL A 172 9.44 0.14 14.26
CA VAL A 172 10.30 0.81 13.27
C VAL A 172 10.19 2.32 13.35
N ALA A 173 8.98 2.84 13.58
CA ALA A 173 8.70 4.26 13.53
C ALA A 173 8.09 4.80 14.85
N GLY A 174 7.67 3.94 15.78
CA GLY A 174 6.90 4.34 16.95
C GLY A 174 7.55 5.40 17.83
N THR A 175 8.87 5.32 18.06
CA THR A 175 9.60 6.34 18.83
C THR A 175 9.62 7.70 18.11
N LEU A 176 9.91 7.69 16.80
CA LEU A 176 9.96 8.90 15.98
C LEU A 176 8.58 9.56 15.88
N LEU A 177 7.58 8.77 15.46
CA LEU A 177 6.22 9.25 15.26
C LEU A 177 5.47 9.51 16.58
N GLY A 178 6.04 9.13 17.73
CA GLY A 178 5.39 9.27 19.03
C GLY A 178 4.15 8.40 19.22
N LEU A 179 4.06 7.28 18.49
CA LEU A 179 2.87 6.41 18.45
C LEU A 179 2.44 5.88 19.83
N PRO A 180 3.35 5.41 20.72
CA PRO A 180 2.95 4.85 22.02
C PRO A 180 2.19 5.82 22.93
N SER A 181 2.40 7.13 22.75
CA SER A 181 1.72 8.19 23.51
C SER A 181 0.63 8.91 22.70
N ASN A 182 0.41 8.53 21.44
CA ASN A 182 -0.56 9.19 20.57
C ASN A 182 -1.98 8.63 20.82
N PRO A 183 -2.96 9.46 21.23
CA PRO A 183 -4.32 8.98 21.52
C PRO A 183 -5.02 8.34 20.32
N ARG A 184 -4.86 8.92 19.12
CA ARG A 184 -5.46 8.40 17.89
C ARG A 184 -4.87 7.04 17.52
N TRP A 185 -3.57 6.85 17.70
CA TRP A 185 -2.92 5.55 17.51
C TRP A 185 -3.44 4.50 18.50
N ALA A 186 -3.66 4.88 19.76
CA ALA A 186 -4.26 3.99 20.76
C ALA A 186 -5.69 3.57 20.36
N GLU A 187 -6.50 4.49 19.80
CA GLU A 187 -7.81 4.19 19.24
C GLU A 187 -7.73 3.20 18.07
N ILE A 188 -6.81 3.40 17.11
CA ILE A 188 -6.59 2.50 15.98
C ILE A 188 -6.23 1.09 16.47
N ARG A 189 -5.31 0.98 17.43
CA ARG A 189 -4.95 -0.30 18.05
C ARG A 189 -6.14 -0.97 18.74
N HIS A 190 -6.94 -0.22 19.48
CA HIS A 190 -8.13 -0.74 20.15
C HIS A 190 -9.20 -1.21 19.14
N ALA A 191 -9.48 -0.41 18.12
CA ALA A 191 -10.45 -0.73 17.06
C ALA A 191 -10.02 -1.99 16.30
N THR A 192 -8.72 -2.13 16.00
CA THR A 192 -8.15 -3.33 15.37
C THR A 192 -8.33 -4.57 16.25
N ALA A 193 -7.95 -4.47 17.53
CA ALA A 193 -8.01 -5.60 18.46
C ALA A 193 -9.45 -6.08 18.75
N THR A 194 -10.43 -5.18 18.61
CA THR A 194 -11.85 -5.46 18.90
C THR A 194 -12.70 -5.67 17.65
N ALA A 195 -12.09 -5.64 16.46
CA ALA A 195 -12.80 -5.80 15.19
C ALA A 195 -13.56 -7.13 15.10
N ARG A 196 -14.83 -7.08 14.71
CA ARG A 196 -15.70 -8.25 14.59
C ARG A 196 -16.19 -8.49 13.17
N ARG A 197 -16.18 -7.45 12.34
CA ARG A 197 -16.66 -7.47 10.96
C ARG A 197 -15.59 -6.92 10.02
N PRO A 198 -15.59 -7.31 8.74
CA PRO A 198 -14.63 -6.80 7.77
C PRO A 198 -14.60 -5.26 7.71
N VAL A 199 -15.78 -4.63 7.75
CA VAL A 199 -15.93 -3.17 7.71
C VAL A 199 -15.25 -2.44 8.88
N ASP A 200 -15.09 -3.10 10.03
CA ASP A 200 -14.43 -2.49 11.19
C ASP A 200 -12.93 -2.29 10.89
N LEU A 201 -12.31 -3.24 10.16
CA LEU A 201 -10.92 -3.15 9.69
C LEU A 201 -10.79 -2.28 8.44
N ASP A 202 -11.73 -2.38 7.51
CA ASP A 202 -11.70 -1.60 6.27
C ASP A 202 -11.68 -0.11 6.58
N ARG A 203 -12.37 0.34 7.63
CA ARG A 203 -12.39 1.74 8.09
C ARG A 203 -11.03 2.30 8.53
N LEU A 204 -10.08 1.44 8.86
CA LEU A 204 -8.76 1.83 9.36
C LEU A 204 -7.70 1.79 8.25
N GLU A 205 -7.98 1.10 7.14
CA GLU A 205 -7.01 0.78 6.08
C GLU A 205 -6.31 2.03 5.55
N ASP A 206 -7.08 2.96 4.97
CA ASP A 206 -6.49 4.13 4.32
C ASP A 206 -5.77 5.03 5.32
N GLU A 207 -6.31 5.20 6.54
CA GLU A 207 -5.68 6.02 7.58
C GLU A 207 -4.31 5.47 8.02
N VAL A 208 -4.19 4.16 8.22
CA VAL A 208 -2.90 3.57 8.62
C VAL A 208 -1.91 3.55 7.46
N ASP A 209 -2.37 3.29 6.23
CA ASP A 209 -1.53 3.38 5.04
C ASP A 209 -1.03 4.81 4.81
N ALA A 210 -1.84 5.83 5.14
CA ALA A 210 -1.42 7.22 5.14
C ALA A 210 -0.36 7.52 6.21
N ILE A 211 -0.43 6.91 7.40
CA ILE A 211 0.64 7.01 8.41
C ILE A 211 1.96 6.43 7.88
N VAL A 212 1.91 5.28 7.18
CA VAL A 212 3.07 4.71 6.48
C VAL A 212 3.60 5.70 5.45
N CYS A 213 2.74 6.29 4.63
CA CYS A 213 3.12 7.31 3.65
C CYS A 213 3.76 8.52 4.31
N ALA A 214 3.24 9.00 5.44
CA ALA A 214 3.77 10.17 6.13
C ALA A 214 5.18 9.90 6.67
N TYR A 215 5.43 8.69 7.14
CA TYR A 215 6.78 8.25 7.49
C TYR A 215 7.71 8.20 6.25
N LEU A 216 7.22 7.76 5.08
CA LEU A 216 7.99 7.82 3.84
C LEU A 216 8.29 9.25 3.39
N ALA A 217 7.38 10.20 3.59
CA ALA A 217 7.64 11.61 3.36
C ALA A 217 8.75 12.14 4.28
N TRP A 218 8.75 11.73 5.56
CA TRP A 218 9.80 12.08 6.50
C TRP A 218 11.16 11.50 6.09
N LEU A 219 11.21 10.23 5.67
CA LEU A 219 12.41 9.59 5.14
C LEU A 219 12.91 10.25 3.85
N TRP A 220 12.00 10.64 2.95
CA TRP A 220 12.36 11.37 1.72
C TRP A 220 13.08 12.69 2.01
N HIS A 221 12.65 13.39 3.06
CA HIS A 221 13.27 14.65 3.47
C HIS A 221 14.60 14.41 4.21
N HIS A 222 14.66 13.49 5.16
CA HIS A 222 15.76 13.40 6.12
C HIS A 222 16.78 12.29 5.85
N GLU A 223 16.38 11.24 5.14
CA GLU A 223 17.24 10.10 4.78
C GLU A 223 17.21 9.87 3.25
N PRO A 224 17.47 10.89 2.40
CA PRO A 224 17.34 10.78 0.96
C PRO A 224 18.24 9.68 0.35
N GLU A 225 19.36 9.36 0.99
CA GLU A 225 20.27 8.27 0.61
C GLU A 225 19.67 6.87 0.78
N ARG A 226 18.65 6.72 1.65
CA ARG A 226 17.90 5.48 1.84
C ARG A 226 16.80 5.31 0.80
N MET A 227 16.41 6.40 0.15
CA MET A 227 15.27 6.43 -0.76
C MET A 227 15.70 6.20 -2.20
N VAL A 228 15.00 5.31 -2.88
CA VAL A 228 15.29 4.89 -4.25
C VAL A 228 14.13 5.28 -5.14
N VAL A 229 14.42 6.05 -6.20
CA VAL A 229 13.48 6.41 -7.25
C VAL A 229 13.49 5.32 -8.33
N LEU A 230 12.36 4.68 -8.55
CA LEU A 230 12.16 3.68 -9.60
C LEU A 230 11.38 4.29 -10.75
N GLY A 231 12.08 4.63 -11.84
CA GLY A 231 11.51 5.33 -12.99
C GLY A 231 12.15 6.71 -13.17
N THR A 232 11.44 7.63 -13.82
CA THR A 232 11.92 8.99 -14.09
C THR A 232 10.80 10.02 -13.90
N ALA A 233 11.16 11.30 -13.75
CA ALA A 233 10.17 12.38 -13.70
C ALA A 233 9.27 12.43 -14.95
N ALA A 234 9.83 12.08 -16.12
CA ALA A 234 9.12 12.13 -17.41
C ALA A 234 8.24 10.90 -17.65
N ASP A 235 8.71 9.71 -17.30
CA ASP A 235 8.03 8.43 -17.59
C ASP A 235 7.11 7.96 -16.45
N GLY A 236 7.13 8.67 -15.32
CA GLY A 236 6.56 8.24 -14.05
C GLY A 236 7.56 7.47 -13.19
N TYR A 237 7.42 7.60 -11.88
CA TYR A 237 8.31 7.01 -10.90
C TYR A 237 7.56 6.58 -9.64
N ILE A 238 8.15 5.65 -8.88
CA ILE A 238 7.71 5.28 -7.53
C ILE A 238 8.93 5.32 -6.61
N VAL A 239 8.81 5.95 -5.45
CA VAL A 239 9.86 6.02 -4.43
C VAL A 239 9.69 4.93 -3.38
N VAL A 240 10.77 4.22 -3.06
CA VAL A 240 10.80 3.16 -2.05
C VAL A 240 12.01 3.32 -1.11
N PRO A 241 11.92 2.92 0.18
CA PRO A 241 12.99 3.03 1.17
C PRO A 241 14.00 1.87 1.04
N GLY A 242 14.66 1.79 -0.12
CA GLY A 242 15.70 0.82 -0.43
C GLY A 242 15.27 -0.27 -1.40
N LEU A 243 16.22 -1.14 -1.75
CA LEU A 243 16.00 -2.29 -2.63
C LEU A 243 16.41 -3.59 -1.93
N PRO A 244 15.69 -4.70 -2.18
CA PRO A 244 16.08 -6.01 -1.67
C PRO A 244 17.44 -6.45 -2.24
N ASP A 245 18.30 -7.04 -1.40
CA ASP A 245 19.59 -7.59 -1.85
C ASP A 245 19.36 -8.68 -2.93
N PRO A 246 20.03 -8.60 -4.11
CA PRO A 246 20.00 -9.65 -5.13
C PRO A 246 20.59 -11.00 -4.71
N HIS A 247 21.43 -11.06 -3.67
CA HIS A 247 22.18 -12.25 -3.24
C HIS A 247 21.50 -13.02 -2.11
N GLU A 248 20.91 -12.34 -1.10
CA GLU A 248 19.98 -12.99 -0.16
C GLU A 248 18.75 -13.56 -0.87
N ALA A 249 18.43 -13.05 -2.06
CA ALA A 249 17.33 -13.51 -2.90
C ALA A 249 17.49 -14.94 -3.44
N ARG A 250 18.71 -15.49 -3.51
CA ARG A 250 19.01 -16.79 -4.14
C ARG A 250 19.18 -17.95 -3.15
N SER A 251 19.36 -17.65 -1.87
CA SER A 251 19.74 -18.60 -0.84
C SER A 251 18.58 -19.19 -0.04
N ARG A 252 17.33 -18.86 -0.38
CA ARG A 252 16.15 -19.38 0.34
C ARG A 252 15.46 -20.51 -0.41
N PRO A 253 15.01 -21.57 0.29
CA PRO A 253 14.23 -22.62 -0.35
C PRO A 253 12.98 -21.99 -0.93
N THR A 254 12.76 -22.21 -2.23
CA THR A 254 11.47 -21.99 -2.86
C THR A 254 10.41 -22.65 -1.99
N THR A 255 9.48 -21.86 -1.45
CA THR A 255 8.24 -22.38 -0.88
C THR A 255 7.67 -23.36 -1.92
N PRO A 256 7.29 -24.59 -1.55
CA PRO A 256 6.92 -25.59 -2.54
C PRO A 256 5.81 -24.98 -3.41
N ARG A 257 6.09 -24.94 -4.72
CA ARG A 257 5.12 -24.59 -5.76
C ARG A 257 3.82 -25.28 -5.37
N ARG A 258 2.73 -24.53 -5.18
CA ARG A 258 1.41 -25.09 -4.81
C ARG A 258 1.20 -26.36 -5.61
N ASP A 259 1.20 -27.50 -4.92
CA ASP A 259 1.01 -28.80 -5.53
C ASP A 259 -0.39 -28.81 -6.15
N PRO A 260 -0.51 -28.76 -7.50
CA PRO A 260 -1.81 -28.76 -8.17
C PRO A 260 -2.63 -29.99 -7.77
N ASP A 261 -1.97 -31.10 -7.47
CA ASP A 261 -2.61 -32.35 -7.07
C ASP A 261 -3.18 -32.24 -5.66
N ALA A 262 -2.57 -31.48 -4.75
CA ALA A 262 -3.13 -31.21 -3.42
C ALA A 262 -4.35 -30.26 -3.47
N ALA A 263 -4.36 -29.30 -4.39
CA ALA A 263 -5.54 -28.46 -4.62
C ALA A 263 -6.70 -29.27 -5.22
N ARG A 264 -6.40 -30.15 -6.19
CA ARG A 264 -7.36 -31.06 -6.81
C ARG A 264 -7.95 -32.05 -5.81
N ARG A 265 -7.13 -32.68 -4.96
CA ARG A 265 -7.59 -33.58 -3.88
C ARG A 265 -8.58 -32.90 -2.94
N ARG A 266 -8.26 -31.69 -2.47
CA ARG A 266 -9.17 -30.90 -1.62
C ARG A 266 -10.49 -30.54 -2.31
N ALA A 267 -10.48 -30.24 -3.61
CA ALA A 267 -11.70 -29.97 -4.36
C ALA A 267 -12.57 -31.22 -4.50
N VAL A 268 -11.95 -32.39 -4.70
CA VAL A 268 -12.65 -33.69 -4.74
C VAL A 268 -13.25 -34.02 -3.38
N ASP A 269 -12.50 -33.83 -2.30
CA ASP A 269 -12.99 -34.07 -0.93
C ASP A 269 -14.16 -33.15 -0.59
N ALA A 270 -14.13 -31.88 -1.02
CA ALA A 270 -15.23 -30.94 -0.84
C ALA A 270 -16.50 -31.34 -1.62
N VAL A 271 -16.35 -31.82 -2.86
CA VAL A 271 -17.47 -32.33 -3.66
C VAL A 271 -18.09 -33.57 -3.02
N LEU A 272 -17.28 -34.49 -2.49
CA LEU A 272 -17.78 -35.68 -1.80
C LEU A 272 -18.47 -35.36 -0.48
N ALA A 273 -18.02 -34.31 0.23
CA ALA A 273 -18.67 -33.84 1.45
C ALA A 273 -20.06 -33.22 1.17
N GLU A 274 -20.20 -32.48 0.08
CA GLU A 274 -21.46 -31.84 -0.34
C GLU A 274 -22.40 -32.82 -1.07
N MET A 275 -21.85 -33.83 -1.74
CA MET A 275 -22.59 -34.79 -2.58
C MET A 275 -22.19 -36.23 -2.24
N PRO A 276 -22.59 -36.77 -1.06
CA PRO A 276 -22.15 -38.06 -0.54
C PRO A 276 -22.58 -39.28 -1.37
N MET A 277 -23.48 -39.09 -2.35
CA MET A 277 -23.92 -40.13 -3.28
C MET A 277 -22.99 -40.31 -4.49
N LEU A 278 -22.01 -39.42 -4.68
CA LEU A 278 -21.03 -39.54 -5.77
C LEU A 278 -19.91 -40.51 -5.39
N THR A 279 -19.45 -41.32 -6.35
CA THR A 279 -18.21 -42.08 -6.18
C THR A 279 -17.00 -41.15 -6.33
N PRO A 280 -15.84 -41.49 -5.74
CA PRO A 280 -14.61 -40.70 -5.88
C PRO A 280 -14.23 -40.40 -7.34
N GLU A 281 -14.44 -41.34 -8.25
CA GLU A 281 -14.15 -41.18 -9.68
C GLU A 281 -15.13 -40.23 -10.38
N ALA A 282 -16.38 -40.15 -9.90
CA ALA A 282 -17.36 -39.19 -10.41
C ALA A 282 -17.05 -37.77 -9.91
N ALA A 283 -16.66 -37.62 -8.64
CA ALA A 283 -16.21 -36.35 -8.08
C ALA A 283 -14.94 -35.82 -8.76
N GLN A 284 -13.96 -36.69 -9.05
CA GLN A 284 -12.76 -36.33 -9.81
C GLN A 284 -13.07 -35.81 -11.21
N ARG A 285 -14.01 -36.44 -11.92
CA ARG A 285 -14.45 -36.00 -13.25
C ARG A 285 -15.18 -34.66 -13.19
N LEU A 286 -16.05 -34.45 -12.20
CA LEU A 286 -16.75 -33.19 -12.02
C LEU A 286 -15.77 -32.04 -11.75
N VAL A 287 -14.78 -32.23 -10.87
CA VAL A 287 -13.73 -31.25 -10.58
C VAL A 287 -12.90 -30.93 -11.83
N ALA A 288 -12.58 -31.94 -12.66
CA ALA A 288 -11.83 -31.74 -13.91
C ALA A 288 -12.63 -30.93 -14.96
N ILE A 289 -13.94 -31.18 -15.08
CA ILE A 289 -14.83 -30.44 -15.98
C ILE A 289 -14.95 -28.97 -15.54
N VAL A 290 -15.19 -28.74 -14.24
CA VAL A 290 -15.32 -27.38 -13.68
C VAL A 290 -14.01 -26.60 -13.76
N SER A 291 -12.86 -27.29 -13.70
CA SER A 291 -11.53 -26.69 -13.82
C SER A 291 -11.07 -26.51 -15.29
N GLY A 292 -11.88 -26.92 -16.27
CA GLY A 292 -11.58 -26.77 -17.71
C GLY A 292 -10.56 -27.76 -18.27
N GLU A 293 -10.26 -28.85 -17.56
CA GLU A 293 -9.19 -29.81 -17.93
C GLU A 293 -9.63 -30.88 -18.96
N LEU A 294 -10.91 -30.89 -19.36
CA LEU A 294 -11.52 -31.91 -20.24
C LEU A 294 -11.93 -31.39 -21.63
N LEU A 295 -11.50 -30.17 -22.00
CA LEU A 295 -11.75 -29.56 -23.32
C LEU A 295 -10.47 -29.46 -24.17
N ALA A 296 -9.66 -30.52 -24.17
CA ALA A 296 -8.59 -30.75 -25.16
C ALA A 296 -8.86 -32.04 -25.92
#